data_AF-A0A938M3J6-F1
#
_entry.id   AF-A0A938M3J6-F1
#
_cell.length_a   1.000
_cell.length_b   1.000
_cell.length_c   1.000
_cell.angle_alpha   90.00
_cell.angle_beta   90.00
_cell.angle_gamma   90.00
#
_symmetry.space_group_name_H-M   'P 1'
#
loop_
_entity.id
_entity.type
_entity.pdbx_description
1 polymer ?
#
loop_
_entity_poly.entity_id
_entity_poly.type
_entity_poly.pdbx_seq_one_letter_code
_entity_poly.pdbx_strand_id
1 'polypeptide(L)'
;MWFQSTIGVLGLSLVIGCSAPVAEAQQERDKYARFERFARVLQEIQEKYVDEVEADRLWDGAIKGMLSELDPYSEFITPEKLAQLKVDTEGQFGGIGIEISIKEGILTVLTPIVGTPAFRAGLMAGDRILRVDGKTTEGITLKEAVGKLRGKPGESVTLTVLRQGAQAAEEITIAREVIQVASVRSAKMVDDDARIGYVHLTCFMEKTAEELDKGVRRLEQEGMRALILDLRFNPGGRMSAALDVAGRFIAQGVIATTKGRKPAQGDTYKASGKDTYSDFPLAVLINSGSAGASEIVAAAIRDHKRGVLVGEKSFGKGAVQSVIQLEGGKSALKLTTAKYFTPSGESFHGKGIQPDIEVKLTPHQAKSITDHMTRERVREAAKDAKADAAAEPSPDIQLDAALVLLRQQVKR
;
A
#
# COMPACT_ATOMS: atom_id res chain seq x y z
N MET A 1 17.08 -91.30 -19.97
CA MET A 1 15.76 -90.90 -20.53
C MET A 1 15.92 -89.48 -21.06
N TRP A 2 16.26 -89.35 -22.35
CA TRP A 2 15.37 -88.90 -23.45
C TRP A 2 15.06 -87.39 -23.37
N PHE A 3 15.80 -86.56 -24.12
CA PHE A 3 15.44 -85.96 -25.44
C PHE A 3 14.40 -84.82 -25.32
N GLN A 4 14.75 -83.59 -25.72
CA GLN A 4 14.23 -82.96 -26.96
C GLN A 4 14.68 -81.50 -27.19
N SER A 5 15.18 -81.30 -28.40
CA SER A 5 15.18 -80.18 -29.36
C SER A 5 14.40 -78.89 -29.08
N THR A 6 14.96 -77.77 -29.55
CA THR A 6 14.30 -76.64 -30.26
C THR A 6 15.39 -75.62 -30.67
N ILE A 7 15.87 -75.57 -31.93
CA ILE A 7 15.36 -74.81 -33.09
C ILE A 7 14.79 -73.44 -32.72
N GLY A 8 15.49 -72.38 -33.14
CA GLY A 8 15.10 -70.99 -32.92
C GLY A 8 14.12 -70.44 -33.96
N VAL A 9 13.53 -69.29 -33.63
CA VAL A 9 12.96 -68.33 -34.59
C VAL A 9 13.18 -66.91 -34.05
N LEU A 10 13.75 -66.08 -34.92
CA LEU A 10 13.92 -64.63 -34.84
C LEU A 10 12.58 -63.88 -34.75
N GLY A 11 12.63 -62.72 -34.10
CA GLY A 11 12.01 -61.51 -34.65
C GLY A 11 10.64 -61.12 -34.09
N LEU A 12 10.66 -60.34 -33.00
CA LEU A 12 9.59 -59.37 -32.76
C LEU A 12 10.23 -58.03 -32.41
N SER A 13 10.12 -57.10 -33.36
CA SER A 13 10.68 -55.76 -33.36
C SER A 13 10.14 -54.94 -32.19
N LEU A 14 11.02 -54.60 -31.23
CA LEU A 14 10.78 -53.61 -30.20
C LEU A 14 10.80 -52.21 -30.86
N VAL A 15 9.63 -51.70 -31.27
CA VAL A 15 9.44 -50.26 -31.49
C VAL A 15 8.79 -49.72 -30.22
N ILE A 16 9.61 -49.53 -29.17
CA ILE A 16 9.17 -48.82 -27.96
C ILE A 16 9.79 -47.42 -28.00
N GLY A 17 8.99 -46.49 -28.51
CA GLY A 17 8.78 -45.17 -27.91
C GLY A 17 10.01 -44.34 -27.49
N CYS A 18 10.84 -43.95 -28.46
CA CYS A 18 11.79 -42.84 -28.29
C CYS A 18 11.06 -41.49 -28.51
N SER A 19 10.07 -41.17 -27.66
CA SER A 19 9.22 -39.98 -27.83
C SER A 19 9.48 -38.88 -26.80
N ALA A 20 10.14 -39.20 -25.68
CA ALA A 20 10.48 -38.26 -24.62
C ALA A 20 11.70 -37.34 -24.93
N PRO A 21 12.82 -37.81 -25.51
CA PRO A 21 14.01 -36.95 -25.68
C PRO A 21 13.87 -35.92 -26.82
N VAL A 22 12.94 -36.13 -27.76
CA VAL A 22 12.71 -35.21 -28.89
C VAL A 22 11.94 -33.96 -28.43
N ALA A 23 11.01 -34.10 -27.49
CA ALA A 23 10.20 -32.98 -26.99
C ALA A 23 11.02 -31.99 -26.16
N GLU A 24 11.89 -32.48 -25.28
CA GLU A 24 12.80 -31.64 -24.48
C GLU A 24 13.86 -30.95 -25.36
N ALA A 25 14.44 -31.66 -26.33
CA ALA A 25 15.41 -31.10 -27.28
C ALA A 25 14.78 -30.04 -28.21
N GLN A 26 13.53 -30.23 -28.63
CA GLN A 26 12.79 -29.26 -29.45
C GLN A 26 12.44 -28.00 -28.63
N GLN A 27 12.03 -28.16 -27.37
CA GLN A 27 11.73 -27.05 -26.48
C GLN A 27 12.98 -26.21 -26.15
N GLU A 28 14.15 -26.84 -26.02
CA GLU A 28 15.43 -26.14 -25.86
C GLU A 28 15.80 -25.38 -27.14
N ARG A 29 15.72 -25.99 -28.34
CA ARG A 29 15.95 -25.30 -29.62
C ARG A 29 15.06 -24.07 -29.80
N ASP A 30 13.78 -24.19 -29.46
CA ASP A 30 12.82 -23.08 -29.52
C ASP A 30 13.17 -21.93 -28.56
N LYS A 31 13.80 -22.20 -27.41
CA LYS A 31 14.29 -21.16 -26.49
C LYS A 31 15.47 -20.40 -27.10
N TYR A 32 16.47 -21.11 -27.64
CA TYR A 32 17.63 -20.48 -28.28
C TYR A 32 17.21 -19.60 -29.46
N ALA A 33 16.30 -20.08 -30.32
CA ALA A 33 15.81 -19.30 -31.46
C ALA A 33 15.09 -18.00 -31.03
N ARG A 34 14.39 -18.00 -29.88
CA ARG A 34 13.75 -16.78 -29.33
C ARG A 34 14.78 -15.79 -28.81
N PHE A 35 15.83 -16.28 -28.15
CA PHE A 35 16.92 -15.43 -27.67
C PHE A 35 17.72 -14.83 -28.83
N GLU A 36 18.04 -15.62 -29.85
CA GLU A 36 18.70 -15.14 -31.07
C GLU A 36 17.91 -14.04 -31.77
N ARG A 37 16.58 -14.22 -31.89
CA ARG A 37 15.70 -13.18 -32.43
C ARG A 37 15.76 -11.90 -31.61
N PHE A 38 15.70 -12.01 -30.29
CA PHE A 38 15.79 -10.84 -29.40
C PHE A 38 17.13 -10.12 -29.54
N ALA A 39 18.24 -10.87 -29.50
CA ALA A 39 19.59 -10.32 -29.66
C ALA A 39 19.75 -9.64 -31.03
N ARG A 40 19.22 -10.24 -32.10
CA ARG A 40 19.25 -9.65 -33.45
C ARG A 40 18.48 -8.34 -33.50
N VAL A 41 17.30 -8.26 -32.91
CA VAL A 41 16.51 -7.01 -32.85
C VAL A 41 17.27 -5.93 -32.09
N LEU A 42 17.87 -6.26 -30.95
CA LEU A 42 18.66 -5.30 -30.17
C LEU A 42 19.86 -4.77 -30.97
N GLN A 43 20.58 -5.65 -31.66
CA GLN A 43 21.69 -5.27 -32.53
C GLN A 43 21.26 -4.34 -33.66
N GLU A 44 20.16 -4.66 -34.36
CA GLU A 44 19.64 -3.83 -35.45
C GLU A 44 19.24 -2.42 -34.96
N ILE A 45 18.70 -2.30 -33.75
CA ILE A 45 18.39 -1.00 -33.13
C ILE A 45 19.69 -0.23 -32.86
N GLN A 46 20.69 -0.86 -32.23
CA GLN A 46 21.95 -0.18 -31.88
C GLN A 46 22.74 0.27 -33.11
N GLU A 47 22.72 -0.51 -34.20
CA GLU A 47 23.50 -0.21 -35.40
C GLU A 47 22.78 0.77 -36.36
N LYS A 48 21.44 0.77 -36.38
CA LYS A 48 20.68 1.44 -37.45
C LYS A 48 19.65 2.46 -36.97
N TYR A 49 19.39 2.60 -35.67
CA TYR A 49 18.52 3.67 -35.19
C TYR A 49 19.17 5.04 -35.48
N VAL A 50 18.33 6.02 -35.82
CA VAL A 50 18.78 7.32 -36.34
C VAL A 50 19.53 8.15 -35.30
N ASP A 51 19.22 7.94 -34.02
CA ASP A 51 19.85 8.62 -32.87
C ASP A 51 20.69 7.64 -32.05
N GLU A 52 21.67 8.15 -31.31
CA GLU A 52 22.42 7.34 -30.35
C GLU A 52 21.50 6.92 -29.18
N VAL A 53 21.51 5.63 -28.84
CA VAL A 53 20.68 5.07 -27.76
C VAL A 53 21.55 4.42 -26.71
N GLU A 54 21.36 4.78 -25.45
CA GLU A 54 22.04 4.11 -24.34
C GLU A 54 21.54 2.67 -24.17
N ALA A 55 22.48 1.73 -24.11
CA ALA A 55 22.18 0.29 -24.04
C ALA A 55 21.35 -0.08 -22.81
N ASP A 56 21.66 0.49 -21.64
CA ASP A 56 20.95 0.20 -20.38
C ASP A 56 19.47 0.60 -20.46
N ARG A 57 19.16 1.70 -21.16
CA ARG A 57 17.78 2.13 -21.38
C ARG A 57 16.98 1.14 -22.22
N LEU A 58 17.61 0.50 -23.21
CA LEU A 58 16.97 -0.53 -24.04
C LEU A 58 16.71 -1.82 -23.23
N TRP A 59 17.67 -2.22 -22.38
CA TRP A 59 17.52 -3.37 -21.49
C TRP A 59 16.40 -3.16 -20.47
N ASP A 60 16.41 -2.02 -19.76
CA ASP A 60 15.34 -1.65 -18.82
C ASP A 60 13.98 -1.58 -19.51
N GLY A 61 13.94 -1.04 -20.73
CA GLY A 61 12.74 -1.00 -21.57
C GLY A 61 12.22 -2.39 -21.91
N ALA A 62 13.10 -3.31 -22.32
CA ALA A 62 12.74 -4.68 -22.63
C ALA A 62 12.23 -5.45 -21.40
N ILE A 63 12.90 -5.32 -20.25
CA ILE A 63 12.46 -5.93 -18.99
C ILE A 63 11.10 -5.38 -18.59
N LYS A 64 10.92 -4.06 -18.65
CA LYS A 64 9.64 -3.41 -18.35
C LYS A 64 8.52 -3.92 -19.25
N GLY A 65 8.78 -4.10 -20.56
CA GLY A 65 7.82 -4.65 -21.51
C GLY A 65 7.43 -6.09 -21.20
N MET A 66 8.38 -6.94 -20.79
CA MET A 66 8.06 -8.31 -20.36
C MET A 66 7.17 -8.34 -19.11
N LEU A 67 7.45 -7.46 -18.15
CA LEU A 67 6.72 -7.42 -16.88
C LEU A 67 5.30 -6.86 -17.04
N SER A 68 5.08 -5.93 -17.97
CA SER A 68 3.73 -5.39 -18.24
C SER A 68 2.74 -6.43 -18.77
N GLU A 69 3.23 -7.51 -19.38
CA GLU A 69 2.39 -8.63 -19.84
C GLU A 69 1.95 -9.57 -18.69
N LEU A 70 2.50 -9.41 -17.49
CA LEU A 70 2.18 -10.28 -16.35
C LEU A 70 1.02 -9.71 -15.53
N ASP A 71 1.25 -8.55 -14.92
CA ASP A 71 0.30 -7.86 -14.05
C ASP A 71 0.78 -6.42 -13.78
N PRO A 72 -0.09 -5.51 -13.29
CA PRO A 72 0.30 -4.11 -13.04
C PRO A 72 1.16 -3.91 -11.77
N TYR A 73 1.51 -4.98 -11.05
CA TYR A 73 2.24 -4.92 -9.78
C TYR A 73 3.70 -5.38 -9.91
N SER A 74 4.01 -6.19 -10.92
CA SER A 74 5.33 -6.73 -11.16
C SER A 74 6.21 -5.68 -11.84
N GLU A 75 7.39 -5.41 -11.27
CA GLU A 75 8.30 -4.38 -11.78
C GLU A 75 9.76 -4.73 -11.53
N PHE A 76 10.62 -4.18 -12.41
CA PHE A 76 12.06 -4.16 -12.17
C PHE A 76 12.42 -2.93 -11.35
N ILE A 77 13.14 -3.17 -10.26
CA ILE A 77 13.60 -2.18 -9.31
C ILE A 77 15.08 -1.95 -9.59
N THR A 78 15.37 -0.78 -10.18
CA THR A 78 16.75 -0.32 -10.41
C THR A 78 17.45 -0.04 -9.07
N PRO A 79 18.79 0.05 -9.05
CA PRO A 79 19.53 0.35 -7.82
C PRO A 79 19.07 1.62 -7.09
N GLU A 80 18.74 2.68 -7.83
CA GLU A 80 18.26 3.94 -7.26
C GLU A 80 16.90 3.77 -6.59
N LYS A 81 16.00 2.99 -7.22
CA LYS A 81 14.67 2.71 -6.67
C LYS A 81 14.72 1.77 -5.47
N LEU A 82 15.69 0.86 -5.42
CA LEU A 82 15.80 -0.12 -4.34
C LEU A 82 16.11 0.56 -3.00
N ALA A 83 16.95 1.60 -3.00
CA ALA A 83 17.21 2.43 -1.83
C ALA A 83 15.93 3.16 -1.35
N GLN A 84 15.15 3.71 -2.29
CA GLN A 84 13.90 4.40 -1.97
C GLN A 84 12.81 3.45 -1.45
N LEU A 85 12.74 2.22 -1.95
CA LEU A 85 11.74 1.23 -1.54
C LEU A 85 11.88 0.84 -0.06
N LYS A 86 13.11 0.71 0.44
CA LYS A 86 13.37 0.41 1.87
C LYS A 86 12.82 1.52 2.76
N VAL A 87 13.13 2.76 2.41
CA VAL A 87 12.67 3.99 3.08
C VAL A 87 11.12 4.06 3.13
N ASP A 88 10.45 3.81 2.00
CA ASP A 88 8.98 3.87 1.95
C ASP A 88 8.32 2.75 2.79
N THR A 89 8.97 1.60 2.96
CA THR A 89 8.42 0.44 3.71
C THR A 89 8.59 0.58 5.22
N GLU A 90 9.61 1.27 5.69
CA GLU A 90 9.85 1.52 7.12
C GLU A 90 8.92 2.62 7.68
N GLY A 91 8.21 3.35 6.82
CA GLY A 91 7.41 4.51 7.23
C GLY A 91 8.28 5.69 7.70
N GLN A 92 9.58 5.63 7.39
CA GLN A 92 10.59 6.58 7.79
C GLN A 92 11.29 7.10 6.55
N PHE A 93 11.26 8.40 6.33
CA PHE A 93 12.01 9.00 5.23
C PHE A 93 12.78 10.23 5.65
N GLY A 94 13.96 10.41 5.04
CA GLY A 94 14.72 11.64 5.17
C GLY A 94 14.00 12.78 4.44
N GLY A 95 13.65 13.84 5.17
CA GLY A 95 12.94 14.99 4.63
C GLY A 95 12.65 16.03 5.71
N ILE A 96 11.78 16.99 5.39
CA ILE A 96 11.46 18.10 6.29
C ILE A 96 10.12 17.94 7.02
N GLY A 97 9.30 16.96 6.62
CA GLY A 97 8.03 16.63 7.29
C GLY A 97 6.90 17.63 7.02
N ILE A 98 6.67 17.94 5.75
CA ILE A 98 5.49 18.67 5.28
C ILE A 98 4.63 17.81 4.37
N GLU A 99 3.33 18.10 4.40
CA GLU A 99 2.42 17.68 3.35
C GLU A 99 2.20 18.82 2.36
N ILE A 100 2.21 18.49 1.07
CA ILE A 100 2.14 19.45 -0.03
C ILE A 100 0.99 19.10 -0.98
N SER A 101 0.43 20.11 -1.62
CA SER A 101 -0.52 19.96 -2.73
C SER A 101 -0.22 21.00 -3.81
N ILE A 102 -0.76 20.81 -5.02
CA ILE A 102 -0.73 21.83 -6.05
C ILE A 102 -2.09 22.52 -6.05
N LYS A 103 -2.13 23.80 -5.70
CA LYS A 103 -3.32 24.64 -5.77
C LYS A 103 -3.10 25.71 -6.83
N GLU A 104 -4.00 25.78 -7.81
CA GLU A 104 -3.92 26.77 -8.89
C GLU A 104 -2.57 26.77 -9.61
N GLY A 105 -1.98 25.59 -9.81
CA GLY A 105 -0.68 25.41 -10.46
C GLY A 105 0.54 25.71 -9.59
N ILE A 106 0.36 26.08 -8.32
CA ILE A 106 1.45 26.44 -7.40
C ILE A 106 1.61 25.39 -6.31
N LEU A 107 2.87 24.99 -6.06
CA LEU A 107 3.23 24.13 -4.94
C LEU A 107 2.91 24.83 -3.61
N THR A 108 2.00 24.23 -2.84
CA THR A 108 1.45 24.83 -1.62
C THR A 108 1.57 23.85 -0.46
N VAL A 109 1.99 24.35 0.71
CA VAL A 109 1.99 23.58 1.96
C VAL A 109 0.55 23.34 2.37
N LEU A 110 0.18 22.07 2.45
CA LEU A 110 -1.11 21.67 2.98
C LEU A 110 -1.11 21.76 4.51
N THR A 111 -0.11 21.14 5.15
CA THR A 111 0.18 21.30 6.58
C THR A 111 1.60 20.82 6.88
N PRO A 112 2.34 21.49 7.77
CA PRO A 112 3.47 20.85 8.41
C PRO A 112 2.99 19.71 9.31
N ILE A 113 3.82 18.68 9.48
CA ILE A 113 3.57 17.61 10.45
C ILE A 113 4.07 18.11 11.81
N VAL A 114 3.25 18.07 12.85
CA VAL A 114 3.61 18.60 14.17
C VAL A 114 4.90 17.96 14.69
N GLY A 115 5.82 18.79 15.16
CA GLY A 115 7.09 18.34 15.74
C GLY A 115 8.18 17.99 14.71
N THR A 116 7.94 18.09 13.40
CA THR A 116 8.99 17.89 12.37
C THR A 116 9.84 19.15 12.12
N PRO A 117 10.97 19.06 11.39
CA PRO A 117 11.79 20.23 11.06
C PRO A 117 11.01 21.38 10.45
N ALA A 118 10.10 21.09 9.52
CA ALA A 118 9.28 22.11 8.89
C ALA A 118 8.33 22.83 9.84
N PHE A 119 7.73 22.08 10.78
CA PHE A 119 6.90 22.67 11.82
C PHE A 119 7.73 23.60 12.71
N ARG A 120 8.92 23.16 13.14
CA ARG A 120 9.84 23.98 13.95
C ARG A 120 10.41 25.18 13.19
N ALA A 121 10.56 25.06 11.88
CA ALA A 121 10.96 26.15 10.99
C ALA A 121 9.83 27.17 10.72
N GLY A 122 8.63 26.94 11.26
CA GLY A 122 7.53 27.90 11.20
C GLY A 122 6.78 27.92 9.86
N LEU A 123 6.91 26.86 9.04
CA LEU A 123 6.05 26.69 7.87
C LEU A 123 4.59 26.54 8.30
N MET A 124 3.68 27.13 7.52
CA MET A 124 2.26 27.17 7.84
C MET A 124 1.43 26.57 6.70
N ALA A 125 0.23 26.10 7.04
CA ALA A 125 -0.75 25.70 6.03
C ALA A 125 -1.08 26.91 5.12
N GLY A 126 -1.08 26.70 3.81
CA GLY A 126 -1.31 27.76 2.81
C GLY A 126 -0.04 28.42 2.25
N ASP A 127 1.13 28.17 2.84
CA ASP A 127 2.40 28.70 2.34
C ASP A 127 2.67 28.25 0.90
N ARG A 128 2.96 29.19 0.00
CA ARG A 128 3.29 28.91 -1.40
C ARG A 128 4.80 28.76 -1.54
N ILE A 129 5.27 27.57 -1.88
CA ILE A 129 6.70 27.29 -2.10
C ILE A 129 7.02 27.68 -3.55
N LEU A 130 7.69 28.80 -3.75
CA LEU A 130 8.06 29.34 -5.06
C LEU A 130 9.36 28.73 -5.61
N ARG A 131 10.29 28.37 -4.72
CA ARG A 131 11.56 27.73 -5.10
C ARG A 131 12.00 26.70 -4.06
N VAL A 132 12.74 25.69 -4.52
CA VAL A 132 13.45 24.71 -3.69
C VAL A 132 14.91 24.68 -4.14
N ASP A 133 15.83 24.96 -3.22
CA ASP A 133 17.27 25.12 -3.47
C ASP A 133 17.55 26.05 -4.67
N GLY A 134 16.88 27.20 -4.66
CA GLY A 134 17.00 28.19 -5.71
C GLY A 134 16.42 27.78 -7.06
N LYS A 135 15.75 26.63 -7.22
CA LYS A 135 15.06 26.24 -8.46
C LYS A 135 13.56 26.50 -8.37
N THR A 136 12.98 27.10 -9.40
CA THR A 136 11.53 27.37 -9.47
C THR A 136 10.71 26.09 -9.31
N THR A 137 9.56 26.22 -8.66
CA THR A 137 8.53 25.18 -8.52
C THR A 137 7.36 25.37 -9.49
N GLU A 138 7.43 26.37 -10.36
CA GLU A 138 6.42 26.58 -11.39
C GLU A 138 6.33 25.36 -12.33
N GLY A 139 5.12 24.85 -12.53
CA GLY A 139 4.88 23.66 -13.35
C GLY A 139 5.40 22.34 -12.74
N ILE A 140 5.93 22.37 -11.51
CA ILE A 140 6.47 21.16 -10.87
C ILE A 140 5.35 20.15 -10.60
N THR A 141 5.61 18.87 -10.85
CA THR A 141 4.72 17.81 -10.42
C THR A 141 4.90 17.50 -8.93
N LEU A 142 3.89 16.94 -8.28
CA LEU A 142 4.00 16.50 -6.88
C LEU A 142 5.15 15.51 -6.68
N LYS A 143 5.38 14.62 -7.65
CA LYS A 143 6.45 13.62 -7.59
C LYS A 143 7.83 14.29 -7.58
N GLU A 144 8.05 15.28 -8.44
CA GLU A 144 9.30 16.03 -8.49
C GLU A 144 9.50 16.89 -7.24
N ALA A 145 8.44 17.52 -6.74
CA ALA A 145 8.50 18.27 -5.49
C ALA A 145 8.90 17.37 -4.31
N VAL A 146 8.29 16.20 -4.17
CA VAL A 146 8.67 15.20 -3.14
C VAL A 146 10.14 14.81 -3.29
N GLY A 147 10.61 14.57 -4.52
CA GLY A 147 12.01 14.22 -4.79
C GLY A 147 13.01 15.30 -4.36
N LYS A 148 12.66 16.59 -4.50
CA LYS A 148 13.52 17.71 -4.06
C LYS A 148 13.49 17.94 -2.54
N LEU A 149 12.33 17.74 -1.92
CA LEU A 149 12.14 17.97 -0.49
C LEU A 149 12.68 16.82 0.37
N ARG A 150 12.68 15.59 -0.16
CA ARG A 150 13.37 14.45 0.42
C ARG A 150 14.89 14.57 0.21
N GLY A 151 15.65 13.83 1.01
CA GLY A 151 17.11 13.83 0.97
C GLY A 151 17.68 13.17 2.21
N LYS A 152 19.01 13.12 2.35
CA LYS A 152 19.61 12.42 3.49
C LYS A 152 19.37 13.23 4.78
N PRO A 153 19.07 12.58 5.92
CA PRO A 153 19.03 13.25 7.21
C PRO A 153 20.35 14.01 7.47
N GLY A 154 20.25 15.24 7.97
CA GLY A 154 21.37 16.17 8.16
C GLY A 154 21.63 17.11 6.99
N GLU A 155 21.25 16.76 5.75
CA GLU A 155 21.34 17.69 4.61
C GLU A 155 20.26 18.78 4.72
N SER A 156 20.60 20.01 4.36
CA SER A 156 19.65 21.12 4.37
C SER A 156 18.94 21.30 3.02
N VAL A 157 17.73 21.84 3.06
CA VAL A 157 16.99 22.33 1.90
C VAL A 157 16.57 23.77 2.16
N THR A 158 16.69 24.64 1.15
CA THR A 158 16.26 26.03 1.26
C THR A 158 14.99 26.24 0.43
N LEU A 159 13.94 26.74 1.08
CA LEU A 159 12.65 27.03 0.46
C LEU A 159 12.47 28.53 0.35
N THR A 160 12.08 29.01 -0.84
CA THR A 160 11.57 30.37 -0.99
C THR A 160 10.05 30.32 -0.88
N VAL A 161 9.49 30.90 0.17
CA VAL A 161 8.09 30.76 0.58
C VAL A 161 7.37 32.10 0.54
N LEU A 162 6.21 32.14 -0.08
CA LEU A 162 5.30 33.29 -0.05
C LEU A 162 4.09 32.95 0.82
N ARG A 163 3.98 33.62 1.97
CA ARG A 163 2.86 33.46 2.89
C ARG A 163 1.61 34.18 2.39
N GLN A 164 0.43 33.68 2.76
CA GLN A 164 -0.82 34.33 2.39
C GLN A 164 -0.89 35.75 2.97
N GLY A 165 -1.13 36.74 2.10
CA GLY A 165 -1.20 38.16 2.48
C GLY A 165 0.15 38.87 2.65
N ALA A 166 1.28 38.16 2.53
CA ALA A 166 2.61 38.78 2.56
C ALA A 166 2.96 39.44 1.22
N GLN A 167 3.68 40.58 1.27
CA GLN A 167 4.14 41.29 0.06
C GLN A 167 5.45 40.76 -0.51
N ALA A 168 6.24 40.02 0.29
CA ALA A 168 7.53 39.49 -0.11
C ALA A 168 7.65 38.01 0.29
N ALA A 169 8.44 37.26 -0.50
CA ALA A 169 8.80 35.90 -0.16
C ALA A 169 9.96 35.86 0.85
N GLU A 170 10.00 34.83 1.67
CA GLU A 170 11.01 34.57 2.69
C GLU A 170 11.80 33.31 2.31
N GLU A 171 13.11 33.28 2.61
CA GLU A 171 13.90 32.06 2.50
C GLU A 171 13.99 31.34 3.84
N ILE A 172 13.65 30.06 3.86
CA ILE A 172 13.67 29.21 5.04
C ILE A 172 14.56 28.01 4.74
N THR A 173 15.69 27.91 5.44
CA THR A 173 16.59 26.76 5.36
C THR A 173 16.25 25.76 6.47
N ILE A 174 16.02 24.51 6.09
CA ILE A 174 15.54 23.45 6.97
C ILE A 174 16.47 22.24 6.84
N ALA A 175 17.00 21.78 7.97
CA ALA A 175 17.74 20.52 8.02
C ALA A 175 16.77 19.34 7.90
N ARG A 176 17.07 18.39 7.02
CA ARG A 176 16.29 17.16 6.87
C ARG A 176 16.50 16.26 8.08
N GLU A 177 15.44 15.63 8.54
CA GLU A 177 15.46 14.62 9.60
C GLU A 177 14.74 13.36 9.12
N VAL A 178 14.83 12.30 9.92
CA VAL A 178 14.00 11.12 9.72
C VAL A 178 12.58 11.45 10.14
N ILE A 179 11.69 11.54 9.16
CA ILE A 179 10.27 11.81 9.36
C ILE A 179 9.53 10.50 9.58
N GLN A 180 8.83 10.39 10.71
CA GLN A 180 7.92 9.28 11.00
C GLN A 180 6.50 9.68 10.66
N VAL A 181 5.83 8.90 9.81
CA VAL A 181 4.41 9.10 9.49
C VAL A 181 3.58 8.18 10.38
N ALA A 182 2.64 8.75 11.13
CA ALA A 182 1.71 7.97 11.93
C ALA A 182 0.77 7.15 11.03
N SER A 183 0.63 5.87 11.35
CA SER A 183 -0.31 4.96 10.70
C SER A 183 -1.74 5.15 11.23
N VAL A 184 -1.87 5.43 12.52
CA VAL A 184 -3.14 5.81 13.16
C VAL A 184 -3.24 7.32 13.22
N ARG A 185 -4.17 7.85 12.44
CA ARG A 185 -4.32 9.29 12.24
C ARG A 185 -5.20 9.96 13.27
N SER A 186 -6.22 9.25 13.74
CA SER A 186 -7.14 9.74 14.76
C SER A 186 -7.58 8.59 15.63
N ALA A 187 -7.70 8.86 16.93
CA ALA A 187 -8.38 8.03 17.90
C ALA A 187 -9.22 8.99 18.74
N LYS A 188 -10.55 8.90 18.73
CA LYS A 188 -11.42 9.81 19.50
C LYS A 188 -12.77 9.20 19.82
N MET A 189 -13.42 9.69 20.86
CA MET A 189 -14.84 9.42 21.08
C MET A 189 -15.65 10.18 20.01
N VAL A 190 -16.57 9.51 19.35
CA VAL A 190 -17.46 10.09 18.32
C VAL A 190 -18.93 10.06 18.73
N ASP A 191 -19.23 9.38 19.83
CA ASP A 191 -20.54 9.37 20.47
C ASP A 191 -20.34 9.24 21.98
N ASP A 192 -20.57 10.33 22.72
CA ASP A 192 -20.36 10.37 24.18
C ASP A 192 -21.45 9.60 24.93
N ASP A 193 -22.69 9.58 24.42
CA ASP A 193 -23.83 8.93 25.06
C ASP A 193 -23.72 7.40 25.00
N ALA A 194 -23.40 6.88 23.81
CA ALA A 194 -23.18 5.46 23.58
C ALA A 194 -21.72 5.02 23.85
N ARG A 195 -20.81 5.97 24.13
CA ARG A 195 -19.38 5.74 24.32
C ARG A 195 -18.74 5.00 23.14
N ILE A 196 -18.97 5.48 21.92
CA ILE A 196 -18.41 4.86 20.71
C ILE A 196 -17.10 5.55 20.35
N GLY A 197 -16.02 4.77 20.38
CA GLY A 197 -14.70 5.18 19.92
C GLY A 197 -14.55 5.03 18.41
N TYR A 198 -13.67 5.84 17.84
CA TYR A 198 -13.32 5.84 16.42
C TYR A 198 -11.82 5.85 16.28
N VAL A 199 -11.28 4.94 15.46
CA VAL A 199 -9.87 4.88 15.09
C VAL A 199 -9.74 4.91 13.58
N HIS A 200 -9.01 5.89 13.04
CA HIS A 200 -8.71 6.01 11.62
C HIS A 200 -7.30 5.52 11.32
N LEU A 201 -7.19 4.39 10.63
CA LEU A 201 -5.92 3.76 10.26
C LEU A 201 -5.70 3.97 8.76
N THR A 202 -4.73 4.79 8.40
CA THR A 202 -4.52 5.26 7.02
C THR A 202 -3.52 4.44 6.20
N CYS A 203 -2.66 3.68 6.86
CA CYS A 203 -1.66 2.82 6.21
C CYS A 203 -1.15 1.77 7.20
N PHE A 204 -0.48 0.73 6.68
CA PHE A 204 0.16 -0.31 7.48
C PHE A 204 1.68 -0.18 7.41
N MET A 205 2.30 0.24 8.50
CA MET A 205 3.73 0.40 8.69
C MET A 205 4.19 -0.41 9.92
N GLU A 206 5.49 -0.38 10.21
CA GLU A 206 6.09 -1.21 11.26
C GLU A 206 5.45 -1.04 12.65
N LYS A 207 5.08 0.20 13.02
CA LYS A 207 4.53 0.53 14.34
C LYS A 207 3.00 0.55 14.40
N THR A 208 2.28 0.17 13.34
CA THR A 208 0.82 0.35 13.27
C THR A 208 0.07 -0.36 14.40
N ALA A 209 0.48 -1.57 14.77
CA ALA A 209 -0.16 -2.30 15.86
C ALA A 209 0.02 -1.58 17.22
N GLU A 210 1.21 -1.03 17.49
CA GLU A 210 1.50 -0.27 18.71
C GLU A 210 0.69 1.03 18.77
N GLU A 211 0.59 1.75 17.65
CA GLU A 211 -0.20 2.98 17.55
C GLU A 211 -1.70 2.70 17.71
N LEU A 212 -2.18 1.59 17.15
CA LEU A 212 -3.55 1.12 17.35
C LEU A 212 -3.80 0.80 18.83
N ASP A 213 -2.91 0.03 19.45
CA ASP A 213 -3.01 -0.33 20.87
C ASP A 213 -3.04 0.91 21.77
N LYS A 214 -2.19 1.89 21.49
CA LYS A 214 -2.18 3.17 22.21
C LYS A 214 -3.51 3.92 22.07
N GLY A 215 -4.06 3.96 20.85
CA GLY A 215 -5.33 4.61 20.57
C GLY A 215 -6.51 3.93 21.27
N VAL A 216 -6.62 2.60 21.12
CA VAL A 216 -7.72 1.80 21.69
C VAL A 216 -7.67 1.82 23.21
N ARG A 217 -6.51 1.58 23.84
CA ARG A 217 -6.38 1.59 25.31
C ARG A 217 -6.73 2.94 25.91
N ARG A 218 -6.39 4.05 25.24
CA ARG A 218 -6.82 5.39 25.68
C ARG A 218 -8.33 5.52 25.62
N LEU A 219 -8.97 5.07 24.54
CA LEU A 219 -10.43 5.10 24.41
C LEU A 219 -11.11 4.22 25.46
N GLU A 220 -10.57 3.04 25.77
CA GLU A 220 -11.04 2.19 26.86
C GLU A 220 -10.97 2.90 28.22
N GLN A 221 -9.85 3.59 28.51
CA GLN A 221 -9.71 4.42 29.71
C GLN A 221 -10.70 5.59 29.76
N GLU A 222 -11.07 6.15 28.61
CA GLU A 222 -12.10 7.17 28.45
C GLU A 222 -13.54 6.60 28.52
N GLY A 223 -13.68 5.27 28.71
CA GLY A 223 -14.96 4.59 28.92
C GLY A 223 -15.62 4.05 27.66
N MET A 224 -14.87 3.84 26.57
CA MET A 224 -15.37 3.29 25.31
C MET A 224 -16.09 1.95 25.51
N ARG A 225 -17.24 1.79 24.84
CA ARG A 225 -18.07 0.57 24.84
C ARG A 225 -18.18 -0.11 23.48
N ALA A 226 -17.85 0.58 22.39
CA ALA A 226 -17.79 0.02 21.04
C ALA A 226 -16.79 0.80 20.19
N LEU A 227 -16.28 0.17 19.13
CA LEU A 227 -15.24 0.74 18.27
C LEU A 227 -15.66 0.76 16.80
N ILE A 228 -15.39 1.87 16.14
CA ILE A 228 -15.35 2.00 14.68
C ILE A 228 -13.89 2.02 14.25
N LEU A 229 -13.47 1.04 13.45
CA LEU A 229 -12.17 1.02 12.78
C LEU A 229 -12.34 1.50 11.33
N ASP A 230 -11.83 2.67 11.00
CA ASP A 230 -11.92 3.26 9.67
C ASP A 230 -10.70 2.90 8.82
N LEU A 231 -10.94 2.09 7.78
CA LEU A 231 -9.95 1.68 6.77
C LEU A 231 -10.24 2.29 5.40
N ARG A 232 -11.15 3.27 5.31
CA ARG A 232 -11.46 3.96 4.05
C ARG A 232 -10.22 4.69 3.56
N PHE A 233 -10.00 4.67 2.24
CA PHE A 233 -8.86 5.30 1.58
C PHE A 233 -7.48 4.80 2.03
N ASN A 234 -7.41 3.64 2.70
CA ASN A 234 -6.16 3.03 3.13
C ASN A 234 -5.63 2.05 2.06
N PRO A 235 -4.56 2.39 1.33
CA PRO A 235 -4.04 1.57 0.23
C PRO A 235 -3.31 0.30 0.69
N GLY A 236 -3.27 0.05 2.00
CA GLY A 236 -2.61 -1.08 2.63
C GLY A 236 -1.23 -0.70 3.17
N GLY A 237 -0.25 -1.59 2.97
CA GLY A 237 1.10 -1.43 3.48
C GLY A 237 1.72 -2.78 3.82
N ARG A 238 2.54 -2.83 4.87
CA ARG A 238 3.24 -4.04 5.31
C ARG A 238 2.27 -5.13 5.73
N MET A 239 2.48 -6.33 5.17
CA MET A 239 1.68 -7.52 5.50
C MET A 239 1.76 -7.89 6.98
N SER A 240 2.96 -7.86 7.57
CA SER A 240 3.17 -8.20 8.99
C SER A 240 2.31 -7.31 9.90
N ALA A 241 2.31 -6.00 9.66
CA ALA A 241 1.50 -5.06 10.41
C ALA A 241 -0.01 -5.33 10.25
N ALA A 242 -0.46 -5.75 9.06
CA ALA A 242 -1.85 -6.15 8.83
C ALA A 242 -2.24 -7.39 9.63
N LEU A 243 -1.35 -8.39 9.68
CA LEU A 243 -1.54 -9.60 10.49
C LEU A 243 -1.59 -9.29 11.97
N ASP A 244 -0.71 -8.41 12.45
CA ASP A 244 -0.69 -7.98 13.85
C ASP A 244 -1.97 -7.23 14.22
N VAL A 245 -2.40 -6.27 13.39
CA VAL A 245 -3.66 -5.53 13.56
C VAL A 245 -4.86 -6.49 13.53
N ALA A 246 -4.93 -7.42 12.58
CA ALA A 246 -6.00 -8.42 12.55
C ALA A 246 -5.98 -9.30 13.81
N GLY A 247 -4.79 -9.68 14.30
CA GLY A 247 -4.59 -10.43 15.53
C GLY A 247 -5.11 -9.71 16.78
N ARG A 248 -5.19 -8.37 16.77
CA ARG A 248 -5.83 -7.59 17.85
C ARG A 248 -7.34 -7.73 17.91
N PHE A 249 -7.99 -8.26 16.87
CA PHE A 249 -9.43 -8.48 16.86
C PHE A 249 -9.82 -9.95 16.76
N ILE A 250 -8.94 -10.81 16.25
CA ILE A 250 -9.19 -12.25 16.09
C ILE A 250 -8.42 -13.03 17.16
N ALA A 251 -9.15 -13.64 18.10
CA ALA A 251 -8.54 -14.40 19.20
C ALA A 251 -7.95 -15.75 18.74
N GLN A 252 -8.59 -16.41 17.77
CA GLN A 252 -8.17 -17.74 17.31
C GLN A 252 -8.54 -17.99 15.85
N GLY A 253 -7.79 -18.87 15.18
CA GLY A 253 -8.05 -19.30 13.81
C GLY A 253 -7.18 -18.61 12.76
N VAL A 254 -7.51 -18.82 11.48
CA VAL A 254 -6.74 -18.30 10.35
C VAL A 254 -7.10 -16.85 10.09
N ILE A 255 -6.10 -15.97 9.93
CA ILE A 255 -6.28 -14.57 9.52
C ILE A 255 -6.27 -14.48 7.99
N ALA A 256 -5.30 -15.13 7.35
CA ALA A 256 -5.17 -15.18 5.89
C ALA A 256 -4.37 -16.42 5.47
N THR A 257 -4.50 -16.79 4.20
CA THR A 257 -3.59 -17.76 3.58
C THR A 257 -3.04 -17.21 2.27
N THR A 258 -1.87 -17.67 1.87
CA THR A 258 -1.30 -17.44 0.54
C THR A 258 -1.23 -18.73 -0.24
N LYS A 259 -1.47 -18.66 -1.55
CA LYS A 259 -1.24 -19.79 -2.47
C LYS A 259 -0.49 -19.30 -3.69
N GLY A 260 0.70 -19.85 -3.89
CA GLY A 260 1.52 -19.60 -5.08
C GLY A 260 1.46 -20.74 -6.09
N ARG A 261 2.29 -20.64 -7.13
CA ARG A 261 2.36 -21.66 -8.19
C ARG A 261 2.92 -22.98 -7.65
N LYS A 262 3.85 -22.92 -6.70
CA LYS A 262 4.43 -24.08 -6.02
C LYS A 262 3.90 -24.18 -4.59
N PRO A 263 3.77 -25.39 -4.00
CA PRO A 263 3.33 -25.55 -2.61
C PRO A 263 4.16 -24.75 -1.60
N ALA A 264 5.48 -24.66 -1.81
CA ALA A 264 6.39 -23.87 -0.98
C ALA A 264 6.20 -22.34 -1.07
N GLN A 265 5.30 -21.85 -1.92
CA GLN A 265 4.96 -20.44 -2.09
C GLN A 265 3.61 -20.09 -1.43
N GLY A 266 3.10 -20.97 -0.55
CA GLY A 266 1.90 -20.73 0.23
C GLY A 266 2.18 -20.85 1.72
N ASP A 267 1.50 -20.01 2.49
CA ASP A 267 1.58 -19.94 3.94
C ASP A 267 0.18 -19.81 4.55
N THR A 268 0.06 -20.18 5.82
CA THR A 268 -1.16 -19.97 6.62
C THR A 268 -0.81 -19.11 7.82
N TYR A 269 -1.43 -17.93 7.89
CA TYR A 269 -1.23 -16.98 8.98
C TYR A 269 -2.37 -17.12 9.97
N LYS A 270 -2.04 -17.41 11.23
CA LYS A 270 -3.02 -17.65 12.31
C LYS A 270 -2.92 -16.56 13.37
N ALA A 271 -4.05 -16.29 14.01
CA ALA A 271 -4.10 -15.46 15.20
C ALA A 271 -3.25 -16.07 16.32
N SER A 272 -2.53 -15.22 17.04
CA SER A 272 -1.74 -15.61 18.22
C SER A 272 -2.58 -15.66 19.51
N GLY A 273 -3.73 -14.98 19.52
CA GLY A 273 -4.61 -14.80 20.69
C GLY A 273 -4.11 -13.82 21.74
N LYS A 274 -2.94 -13.21 21.56
CA LYS A 274 -2.34 -12.27 22.54
C LYS A 274 -2.88 -10.85 22.35
N ASP A 275 -3.18 -10.19 23.47
CA ASP A 275 -3.74 -8.83 23.56
C ASP A 275 -4.90 -8.58 22.59
N THR A 276 -5.84 -9.53 22.54
CA THR A 276 -7.00 -9.44 21.64
C THR A 276 -8.09 -8.59 22.28
N TYR A 277 -8.59 -7.59 21.57
CA TYR A 277 -9.80 -6.85 21.91
C TYR A 277 -11.05 -7.64 21.46
N SER A 278 -11.65 -8.41 22.37
CA SER A 278 -12.85 -9.22 22.11
C SER A 278 -14.14 -8.66 22.71
N ASP A 279 -14.05 -7.72 23.65
CA ASP A 279 -15.12 -7.51 24.63
C ASP A 279 -16.08 -6.37 24.27
N PHE A 280 -15.88 -5.75 23.11
CA PHE A 280 -16.73 -4.68 22.61
C PHE A 280 -17.17 -4.91 21.16
N PRO A 281 -18.38 -4.43 20.79
CA PRO A 281 -18.83 -4.38 19.40
C PRO A 281 -17.87 -3.62 18.47
N LEU A 282 -17.70 -4.12 17.25
CA LEU A 282 -16.79 -3.57 16.25
C LEU A 282 -17.51 -3.36 14.91
N ALA A 283 -17.39 -2.15 14.36
CA ALA A 283 -17.71 -1.86 12.97
C ALA A 283 -16.44 -1.46 12.22
N VAL A 284 -16.32 -1.87 10.95
CA VAL A 284 -15.17 -1.55 10.09
C VAL A 284 -15.66 -0.79 8.86
N LEU A 285 -15.16 0.43 8.67
CA LEU A 285 -15.48 1.21 7.48
C LEU A 285 -14.51 0.86 6.35
N ILE A 286 -15.05 0.50 5.18
CA ILE A 286 -14.27 0.20 3.97
C ILE A 286 -14.82 0.92 2.74
N ASN A 287 -13.96 1.15 1.76
CA ASN A 287 -14.36 1.65 0.44
C ASN A 287 -13.41 1.17 -0.66
N SER A 288 -13.61 1.66 -1.89
CA SER A 288 -12.78 1.32 -3.05
C SER A 288 -11.30 1.71 -2.92
N GLY A 289 -10.95 2.57 -1.97
CA GLY A 289 -9.56 2.91 -1.63
C GLY A 289 -8.92 1.99 -0.58
N SER A 290 -9.72 1.13 0.08
CA SER A 290 -9.22 0.08 0.98
C SER A 290 -8.59 -1.04 0.14
N ALA A 291 -7.28 -1.24 0.24
CA ALA A 291 -6.55 -2.20 -0.60
C ALA A 291 -5.51 -3.04 0.18
N GLY A 292 -5.21 -4.23 -0.33
CA GLY A 292 -4.11 -5.08 0.13
C GLY A 292 -4.24 -5.45 1.61
N ALA A 293 -3.34 -4.92 2.45
CA ALA A 293 -3.36 -5.12 3.89
C ALA A 293 -4.71 -4.76 4.56
N SER A 294 -5.35 -3.68 4.12
CA SER A 294 -6.68 -3.28 4.61
C SER A 294 -7.73 -4.37 4.36
N GLU A 295 -7.64 -5.03 3.20
CA GLU A 295 -8.57 -6.09 2.79
C GLU A 295 -8.35 -7.38 3.59
N ILE A 296 -7.10 -7.67 3.99
CA ILE A 296 -6.79 -8.80 4.88
C ILE A 296 -7.43 -8.60 6.25
N VAL A 297 -7.29 -7.40 6.84
CA VAL A 297 -7.91 -7.08 8.14
C VAL A 297 -9.44 -7.14 8.04
N ALA A 298 -10.02 -6.50 7.02
CA ALA A 298 -11.46 -6.49 6.80
C ALA A 298 -12.02 -7.92 6.58
N ALA A 299 -11.37 -8.73 5.74
CA ALA A 299 -11.76 -10.11 5.48
C ALA A 299 -11.64 -10.98 6.74
N ALA A 300 -10.57 -10.82 7.52
CA ALA A 300 -10.42 -11.57 8.77
C ALA A 300 -11.53 -11.23 9.77
N ILE A 301 -11.81 -9.95 9.99
CA ILE A 301 -12.88 -9.51 10.89
C ILE A 301 -14.26 -10.02 10.44
N ARG A 302 -14.56 -9.91 9.14
CA ARG A 302 -15.83 -10.36 8.57
C ARG A 302 -16.00 -11.87 8.66
N ASP A 303 -15.03 -12.64 8.18
CA ASP A 303 -15.15 -14.09 8.06
C ASP A 303 -15.18 -14.78 9.44
N HIS A 304 -14.56 -14.18 10.46
CA HIS A 304 -14.68 -14.60 11.86
C HIS A 304 -15.94 -14.08 12.58
N LYS A 305 -16.77 -13.29 11.90
CA LYS A 305 -17.94 -12.60 12.48
C LYS A 305 -17.58 -11.75 13.71
N ARG A 306 -16.36 -11.21 13.74
CA ARG A 306 -15.88 -10.38 14.86
C ARG A 306 -16.48 -8.98 14.83
N GLY A 307 -16.74 -8.46 13.64
CA GLY A 307 -17.31 -7.13 13.44
C GLY A 307 -18.07 -7.06 12.12
N VAL A 308 -18.76 -5.93 11.90
CA VAL A 308 -19.58 -5.71 10.71
C VAL A 308 -18.89 -4.69 9.80
N LEU A 309 -18.74 -5.03 8.53
CA LEU A 309 -18.17 -4.13 7.53
C LEU A 309 -19.27 -3.23 6.96
N VAL A 310 -19.01 -1.93 6.93
CA VAL A 310 -19.94 -0.91 6.45
C VAL A 310 -19.24 -0.06 5.39
N GLY A 311 -19.96 0.27 4.30
CA GLY A 311 -19.47 1.18 3.26
C GLY A 311 -19.56 0.60 1.87
N GLU A 312 -18.46 0.58 1.13
CA GLU A 312 -18.41 0.13 -0.26
C GLU A 312 -17.40 -0.99 -0.47
N LYS A 313 -17.56 -1.74 -1.56
CA LYS A 313 -16.63 -2.81 -1.95
C LYS A 313 -15.20 -2.28 -2.04
N SER A 314 -14.26 -3.05 -1.49
CA SER A 314 -12.82 -2.71 -1.51
C SER A 314 -12.16 -2.91 -2.87
N PHE A 315 -10.87 -2.53 -2.97
CA PHE A 315 -10.14 -2.45 -4.24
C PHE A 315 -9.94 -3.79 -4.97
N GLY A 316 -9.59 -4.86 -4.24
CA GLY A 316 -9.30 -6.18 -4.79
C GLY A 316 -7.82 -6.49 -5.02
N LYS A 317 -6.90 -5.92 -4.23
CA LYS A 317 -5.45 -6.18 -4.35
C LYS A 317 -5.04 -7.39 -3.51
N GLY A 318 -5.46 -8.59 -3.93
CA GLY A 318 -5.09 -9.86 -3.28
C GLY A 318 -3.82 -10.53 -3.81
N ALA A 319 -2.83 -9.77 -4.32
CA ALA A 319 -1.59 -10.32 -4.87
C ALA A 319 -0.43 -10.18 -3.87
N VAL A 320 0.42 -11.22 -3.79
CA VAL A 320 1.65 -11.23 -3.00
C VAL A 320 2.83 -10.95 -3.92
N GLN A 321 3.56 -9.87 -3.65
CA GLN A 321 4.79 -9.55 -4.36
C GLN A 321 6.01 -10.05 -3.58
N SER A 322 6.85 -10.85 -4.22
CA SER A 322 8.19 -11.20 -3.72
C SER A 322 9.22 -10.27 -4.33
N VAL A 323 10.18 -9.83 -3.52
CA VAL A 323 11.35 -9.06 -3.99
C VAL A 323 12.52 -10.03 -4.15
N ILE A 324 12.86 -10.35 -5.39
CA ILE A 324 13.98 -11.23 -5.73
C ILE A 324 15.19 -10.34 -6.02
N GLN A 325 16.22 -10.44 -5.19
CA GLN A 325 17.46 -9.68 -5.41
C GLN A 325 18.18 -10.17 -6.66
N LEU A 326 18.65 -9.22 -7.45
CA LEU A 326 19.42 -9.45 -8.66
C LEU A 326 20.79 -8.76 -8.53
N GLU A 327 21.76 -9.19 -9.34
CA GLU A 327 23.08 -8.53 -9.45
C GLU A 327 23.80 -8.36 -8.10
N GLY A 328 23.71 -9.37 -7.23
CA GLY A 328 24.31 -9.31 -5.89
C GLY A 328 23.65 -8.29 -4.95
N GLY A 329 22.38 -7.95 -5.19
CA GLY A 329 21.59 -7.03 -4.37
C GLY A 329 21.60 -5.58 -4.83
N LYS A 330 22.18 -5.28 -6.01
CA LYS A 330 22.16 -3.94 -6.60
C LYS A 330 20.78 -3.60 -7.16
N SER A 331 20.11 -4.56 -7.78
CA SER A 331 18.75 -4.40 -8.31
C SER A 331 17.82 -5.48 -7.76
N ALA A 332 16.53 -5.36 -8.02
CA ALA A 332 15.58 -6.40 -7.63
C ALA A 332 14.42 -6.54 -8.62
N LEU A 333 13.87 -7.75 -8.69
CA LEU A 333 12.63 -8.03 -9.38
C LEU A 333 11.51 -8.14 -8.34
N LYS A 334 10.54 -7.23 -8.39
CA LYS A 334 9.28 -7.36 -7.65
C LYS A 334 8.31 -8.16 -8.51
N LEU A 335 7.94 -9.35 -8.07
CA LEU A 335 7.12 -10.27 -8.87
C LEU A 335 5.94 -10.78 -8.09
N THR A 336 4.76 -10.83 -8.70
CA THR A 336 3.61 -11.51 -8.11
C THR A 336 3.84 -13.02 -8.10
N THR A 337 4.05 -13.60 -6.92
CA THR A 337 4.37 -15.04 -6.77
C THR A 337 3.24 -15.84 -6.15
N ALA A 338 2.30 -15.19 -5.48
CA ALA A 338 1.16 -15.83 -4.82
C ALA A 338 -0.05 -14.90 -4.76
N LYS A 339 -1.20 -15.47 -4.37
CA LYS A 339 -2.45 -14.74 -4.09
C LYS A 339 -2.86 -14.95 -2.65
N TYR A 340 -3.44 -13.92 -2.05
CA TYR A 340 -4.10 -13.99 -0.75
C TYR A 340 -5.50 -14.58 -0.87
N PHE A 341 -5.87 -15.29 0.18
CA PHE A 341 -7.18 -15.86 0.40
C PHE A 341 -7.64 -15.53 1.83
N THR A 342 -8.93 -15.24 1.96
CA THR A 342 -9.59 -14.95 3.23
C THR A 342 -9.65 -16.21 4.13
N PRO A 343 -10.04 -16.08 5.41
CA PRO A 343 -10.24 -17.26 6.27
C PRO A 343 -11.23 -18.28 5.72
N SER A 344 -12.27 -17.84 5.01
CA SER A 344 -13.23 -18.73 4.32
C SER A 344 -12.66 -19.42 3.07
N GLY A 345 -11.43 -19.09 2.66
CA GLY A 345 -10.74 -19.73 1.53
C GLY A 345 -11.01 -19.09 0.17
N GLU A 346 -11.61 -17.91 0.11
CA GLU A 346 -11.88 -17.19 -1.12
C GLU A 346 -10.73 -16.23 -1.48
N SER A 347 -10.35 -16.15 -2.76
CA SER A 347 -9.44 -15.08 -3.20
C SER A 347 -10.23 -13.82 -3.49
N PHE A 348 -9.78 -12.71 -2.90
CA PHE A 348 -10.30 -11.37 -3.16
C PHE A 348 -9.55 -10.64 -4.28
N HIS A 349 -8.53 -11.26 -4.89
CA HIS A 349 -7.76 -10.65 -5.98
C HIS A 349 -8.64 -10.39 -7.22
N GLY A 350 -8.69 -9.12 -7.65
CA GLY A 350 -9.56 -8.64 -8.74
C GLY A 350 -11.04 -8.54 -8.38
N LYS A 351 -11.44 -8.91 -7.16
CA LYS A 351 -12.84 -8.91 -6.71
C LYS A 351 -13.12 -7.85 -5.65
N GLY A 352 -12.23 -7.71 -4.68
CA GLY A 352 -12.45 -6.94 -3.46
C GLY A 352 -13.21 -7.72 -2.38
N ILE A 353 -13.36 -7.08 -1.23
CA ILE A 353 -14.14 -7.50 -0.08
C ILE A 353 -15.44 -6.71 -0.09
N GLN A 354 -16.57 -7.42 -0.09
CA GLN A 354 -17.89 -6.82 -0.01
C GLN A 354 -18.20 -6.44 1.45
N PRO A 355 -18.73 -5.23 1.73
CA PRO A 355 -19.25 -4.88 3.04
C PRO A 355 -20.51 -5.69 3.39
N ASP A 356 -20.76 -5.89 4.68
CA ASP A 356 -21.99 -6.50 5.16
C ASP A 356 -23.18 -5.53 5.04
N ILE A 357 -22.93 -4.24 5.22
CA ILE A 357 -23.90 -3.15 5.01
C ILE A 357 -23.37 -2.22 3.92
N GLU A 358 -23.96 -2.31 2.73
CA GLU A 358 -23.59 -1.45 1.59
C GLU A 358 -24.19 -0.04 1.76
N VAL A 359 -23.32 0.97 1.75
CA VAL A 359 -23.67 2.39 1.81
C VAL A 359 -22.84 3.13 0.76
N LYS A 360 -23.45 3.39 -0.40
CA LYS A 360 -22.79 4.03 -1.55
C LYS A 360 -22.69 5.54 -1.35
N LEU A 361 -21.51 6.08 -1.63
CA LEU A 361 -21.29 7.52 -1.65
C LEU A 361 -21.42 8.05 -3.08
N THR A 362 -22.05 9.21 -3.23
CA THR A 362 -21.88 9.99 -4.45
C THR A 362 -20.44 10.52 -4.53
N PRO A 363 -19.90 10.81 -5.74
CA PRO A 363 -18.58 11.42 -5.87
C PRO A 363 -18.41 12.71 -5.05
N HIS A 364 -19.47 13.51 -4.93
CA HIS A 364 -19.50 14.70 -4.10
C HIS A 364 -19.35 14.37 -2.60
N GLN A 365 -20.09 13.38 -2.09
CA GLN A 365 -19.96 12.95 -0.70
C GLN A 365 -18.58 12.37 -0.41
N ALA A 366 -18.04 11.51 -1.29
CA ALA A 366 -16.71 10.94 -1.13
C ALA A 366 -15.62 12.01 -1.09
N LYS A 367 -15.71 13.02 -1.97
CA LYS A 367 -14.83 14.19 -1.94
C LYS A 367 -15.01 14.99 -0.65
N SER A 368 -16.25 15.26 -0.24
CA SER A 368 -16.54 16.00 0.99
C SER A 368 -15.96 15.33 2.24
N ILE A 369 -16.07 14.00 2.35
CA ILE A 369 -15.48 13.21 3.45
C ILE A 369 -13.96 13.32 3.42
N THR A 370 -13.34 13.13 2.25
CA THR A 370 -11.88 13.22 2.10
C THR A 370 -11.36 14.61 2.45
N ASP A 371 -12.05 15.65 1.98
CA ASP A 371 -11.75 17.05 2.31
C ASP A 371 -11.94 17.32 3.80
N HIS A 372 -12.99 16.78 4.43
CA HIS A 372 -13.23 16.91 5.86
C HIS A 372 -12.14 16.24 6.70
N MET A 373 -11.78 14.98 6.40
CA MET A 373 -10.68 14.28 7.05
C MET A 373 -9.36 15.05 6.93
N THR A 374 -9.13 15.65 5.77
CA THR A 374 -7.96 16.50 5.53
C THR A 374 -8.02 17.79 6.36
N ARG A 375 -9.19 18.43 6.45
CA ARG A 375 -9.39 19.67 7.24
C ARG A 375 -9.24 19.43 8.74
N GLU A 376 -9.82 18.37 9.28
CA GLU A 376 -9.68 18.00 10.70
C GLU A 376 -8.21 17.89 11.07
N ARG A 377 -7.42 17.23 10.21
CA ARG A 377 -5.98 17.12 10.39
C ARG A 377 -5.25 18.47 10.36
N VAL A 378 -5.61 19.36 9.43
CA VAL A 378 -5.04 20.72 9.38
C VAL A 378 -5.39 21.49 10.66
N ARG A 379 -6.62 21.36 11.17
CA ARG A 379 -7.05 22.01 12.43
C ARG A 379 -6.28 21.48 13.64
N GLU A 380 -6.15 20.17 13.77
CA GLU A 380 -5.37 19.53 14.83
C GLU A 380 -3.90 19.97 14.82
N ALA A 381 -3.30 20.10 13.63
CA ALA A 381 -1.92 20.54 13.47
C ALA A 381 -1.73 22.04 13.70
N ALA A 382 -2.73 22.85 13.36
CA ALA A 382 -2.57 24.30 13.32
C ALA A 382 -2.73 25.00 14.68
N LYS A 383 -3.46 24.43 15.66
CA LYS A 383 -3.83 24.95 17.00
C LYS A 383 -4.33 26.42 17.13
N ASP A 384 -3.97 27.33 16.23
CA ASP A 384 -4.24 28.77 16.24
C ASP A 384 -4.58 29.37 14.85
N ALA A 385 -4.51 28.60 13.75
CA ALA A 385 -4.87 29.13 12.43
C ALA A 385 -6.39 29.07 12.19
N LYS A 386 -7.01 30.22 11.87
CA LYS A 386 -8.36 30.31 11.30
C LYS A 386 -8.40 29.50 10.01
N ALA A 387 -8.79 28.23 10.10
CA ALA A 387 -9.16 27.46 8.92
C ALA A 387 -10.34 28.19 8.26
N ASP A 388 -10.21 28.52 6.97
CA ASP A 388 -11.24 29.20 6.19
C ASP A 388 -12.63 28.60 6.46
N ALA A 389 -13.64 29.46 6.53
CA ALA A 389 -15.05 29.10 6.64
C ALA A 389 -15.53 28.44 5.34
N ALA A 390 -15.06 27.22 5.08
CA ALA A 390 -15.57 26.36 4.02
C ALA A 390 -16.91 25.77 4.46
N ALA A 391 -17.77 25.48 3.47
CA ALA A 391 -19.07 24.85 3.67
C ALA A 391 -19.00 23.63 4.62
N GLU A 392 -20.03 23.46 5.46
CA GLU A 392 -20.12 22.30 6.32
C GLU A 392 -19.97 21.02 5.49
N PRO A 393 -19.20 20.03 5.99
CA PRO A 393 -19.08 18.77 5.28
C PRO A 393 -20.46 18.16 5.08
N SER A 394 -20.69 17.58 3.90
CA SER A 394 -21.83 16.69 3.72
C SER A 394 -21.79 15.61 4.81
N PRO A 395 -22.94 15.21 5.38
CA PRO A 395 -23.00 14.16 6.39
C PRO A 395 -22.26 12.90 5.92
N ASP A 396 -21.42 12.34 6.79
CA ASP A 396 -20.73 11.08 6.53
C ASP A 396 -21.71 9.92 6.78
N ILE A 397 -22.53 9.63 5.77
CA ILE A 397 -23.58 8.61 5.87
C ILE A 397 -23.05 7.19 6.14
N GLN A 398 -21.78 6.92 5.85
CA GLN A 398 -21.15 5.63 6.16
C GLN A 398 -20.79 5.55 7.66
N LEU A 399 -20.23 6.63 8.21
CA LEU A 399 -19.99 6.74 9.64
C LEU A 399 -21.31 6.70 10.42
N ASP A 400 -22.34 7.42 9.95
CA ASP A 400 -23.67 7.43 10.57
C ASP A 400 -24.29 6.02 10.60
N ALA A 401 -24.17 5.26 9.50
CA ALA A 401 -24.66 3.88 9.46
C ALA A 401 -23.94 2.98 10.48
N ALA A 402 -22.63 3.12 10.63
CA ALA A 402 -21.86 2.39 11.65
C ALA A 402 -22.25 2.81 13.08
N LEU A 403 -22.48 4.10 13.32
CA LEU A 403 -22.95 4.60 14.61
C LEU A 403 -24.33 4.05 14.96
N VAL A 404 -25.28 4.06 14.03
CA VAL A 404 -26.62 3.49 14.23
C VAL A 404 -26.53 2.01 14.58
N LEU A 405 -25.70 1.24 13.88
CA LEU A 405 -25.46 -0.17 14.17
C LEU A 405 -24.92 -0.39 15.58
N LEU A 406 -23.85 0.32 15.96
CA LEU A 406 -23.19 0.11 17.24
C LEU A 406 -24.04 0.61 18.42
N ARG A 407 -24.80 1.70 18.26
CA ARG A 407 -25.77 2.16 19.27
C ARG A 407 -26.78 1.08 19.64
N GLN A 408 -27.20 0.25 18.68
CA GLN A 408 -28.12 -0.86 18.96
C GLN A 408 -27.43 -2.01 19.69
N GLN A 409 -26.16 -2.26 19.40
CA GLN A 409 -25.38 -3.35 20.01
C GLN A 409 -24.94 -3.02 21.44
N VAL A 410 -24.63 -1.75 21.73
CA VAL A 410 -24.25 -1.27 23.07
C VAL A 410 -25.44 -1.22 24.05
N LYS A 411 -26.68 -1.13 23.53
CA LYS A 411 -27.91 -1.16 24.35
C LYS A 411 -28.35 -2.56 24.77
N ARG A 412 -27.83 -3.60 24.11
CA ARG A 412 -28.02 -5.00 24.49
C ARG A 412 -26.97 -5.40 25.51
#